data_AF-A0A950A927-F1
#
_entry.id   AF-A0A950A927-F1
#
_cell.length_a   1.000
_cell.length_b   1.000
_cell.length_c   1.000
_cell.angle_alpha   90.00
_cell.angle_beta   90.00
_cell.angle_gamma   90.00
#
_symmetry.space_group_name_H-M   'P 1'
#
loop_
_entity.id
_entity.type
_entity.pdbx_description
1 polymer ?
#
loop_
_entity_poly.entity_id
_entity_poly.type
_entity_poly.pdbx_seq_one_letter_code
_entity_poly.pdbx_strand_id
1 'polypeptide(L)'
;MEFLVAAGALLWVTVILVPWRPWSTRERLETGNVPDDETDLSDVTVLIPARNEGPVIERTLIALRCQGRGLRVMLVDDQSSDA
;
A
#
# COMPACT_ATOMS: atom_id res chain seq x y z
N MET A 1 -10.34 -25.63 32.06
CA MET A 1 -10.17 -25.78 30.59
C MET A 1 -11.42 -25.29 29.86
N GLU A 2 -12.62 -25.66 30.31
CA GLU A 2 -13.90 -25.25 29.72
C GLU A 2 -14.12 -23.72 29.66
N PHE A 3 -13.71 -22.98 30.70
CA PHE A 3 -13.81 -21.50 30.69
C PHE A 3 -12.99 -20.83 29.58
N LEU A 4 -11.83 -21.38 29.24
CA LEU A 4 -10.99 -20.86 28.15
C LEU A 4 -11.64 -21.16 26.79
N VAL A 5 -12.25 -22.34 26.65
CA VAL A 5 -13.01 -22.71 25.45
C VAL A 5 -14.22 -21.80 25.28
N ALA A 6 -14.98 -21.55 26.35
CA ALA A 6 -16.13 -20.66 26.33
C ALA A 6 -15.73 -19.20 26.00
N ALA A 7 -14.64 -18.70 26.61
CA ALA A 7 -14.11 -17.37 26.31
C ALA A 7 -13.63 -17.26 24.86
N GLY A 8 -12.93 -18.27 24.34
CA GLY A 8 -12.50 -18.33 22.94
C GLY A 8 -13.69 -18.35 21.97
N ALA A 9 -14.72 -19.16 22.27
CA ALA A 9 -15.95 -19.21 21.47
C ALA A 9 -16.68 -17.86 21.48
N LEU A 10 -16.76 -17.19 22.64
CA LEU A 10 -17.35 -15.86 22.77
C LEU A 10 -16.62 -14.82 21.92
N LEU A 11 -15.29 -14.84 21.89
CA LEU A 11 -14.49 -13.95 21.05
C LEU A 11 -14.73 -14.19 19.55
N TRP A 12 -14.78 -15.44 19.12
CA TRP A 12 -15.10 -15.78 17.73
C TRP A 12 -16.52 -15.37 17.32
N VAL A 13 -17.50 -15.61 18.20
CA VAL A 13 -18.88 -15.14 17.99
C VAL A 13 -18.91 -13.61 17.89
N THR A 14 -18.15 -12.90 18.73
CA THR A 14 -18.02 -11.44 18.67
C THR A 14 -17.44 -11.00 17.32
N VAL A 15 -16.38 -11.63 16.82
CA VAL A 15 -15.80 -11.31 15.50
C VAL A 15 -16.81 -11.51 14.37
N ILE A 16 -17.65 -12.55 14.43
CA ILE A 16 -18.70 -12.82 13.43
C ILE A 16 -19.84 -11.79 13.51
N LEU A 17 -20.23 -11.38 14.73
CA LEU A 17 -21.35 -10.47 14.95
C LEU A 17 -21.00 -9.00 14.75
N VAL A 18 -19.74 -8.60 14.98
CA VAL A 18 -19.30 -7.24 14.71
C VAL A 18 -19.44 -6.99 13.20
N PRO A 19 -20.17 -5.94 12.78
CA PRO A 19 -20.34 -5.60 11.36
C PRO A 19 -19.06 -4.93 10.84
N TRP A 20 -17.92 -5.56 11.09
CA TRP A 20 -16.64 -5.09 10.61
C TRP A 20 -16.68 -5.24 9.10
N ARG A 21 -16.53 -4.13 8.41
CA ARG A 21 -16.30 -4.13 6.97
C ARG A 21 -14.84 -3.76 6.72
N PRO A 22 -13.85 -4.58 7.15
CA PRO A 22 -12.45 -4.27 6.89
C PRO A 22 -12.15 -4.27 5.39
N TRP A 23 -12.99 -4.93 4.59
CA TRP A 23 -13.00 -4.88 3.13
C TRP A 23 -13.87 -3.74 2.54
N SER A 24 -14.37 -2.81 3.36
CA SER A 24 -15.17 -1.68 2.86
C SER A 24 -14.29 -0.71 2.09
N THR A 25 -14.32 -0.79 0.77
CA THR A 25 -13.76 0.21 -0.16
C THR A 25 -14.73 1.38 -0.41
N ARG A 26 -15.56 1.72 0.59
CA ARG A 26 -16.50 2.86 0.49
C ARG A 26 -15.77 4.18 0.27
N GLU A 27 -14.56 4.30 0.82
CA GLU A 27 -13.66 5.37 0.43
C GLU A 27 -13.10 5.03 -0.95
N ARG A 28 -13.65 5.71 -1.95
CA ARG A 28 -13.11 5.71 -3.31
C ARG A 28 -12.34 7.00 -3.48
N LEU A 29 -11.05 6.87 -3.78
CA LEU A 29 -10.29 7.95 -4.37
C LEU A 29 -10.76 8.04 -5.83
N GLU A 30 -11.73 8.91 -6.08
CA GLU A 30 -12.14 9.23 -7.45
C GLU A 30 -10.94 9.87 -8.15
N THR A 31 -10.59 9.38 -9.33
CA THR A 31 -9.56 10.03 -10.15
C THR A 31 -10.09 11.38 -10.59
N GLY A 32 -9.35 12.45 -10.30
CA GLY A 32 -9.65 13.75 -10.88
C GLY A 32 -9.60 13.68 -12.42
N ASN A 33 -10.33 14.55 -13.12
CA ASN A 33 -10.33 14.62 -14.59
C ASN A 33 -9.01 15.19 -15.18
N VAL A 34 -7.94 15.25 -14.38
CA VAL A 34 -6.64 15.74 -14.81
C VAL A 34 -5.90 14.55 -15.42
N PRO A 35 -5.39 14.64 -16.66
CA PRO A 35 -4.50 13.62 -17.19
C PRO A 35 -3.34 13.36 -16.21
N ASP A 36 -3.01 12.10 -15.95
CA ASP A 36 -1.99 11.74 -14.95
C ASP A 36 -0.69 12.55 -15.15
N ASP A 37 -0.27 12.77 -16.40
CA ASP A 37 0.95 13.51 -16.79
C ASP A 37 0.93 15.03 -16.47
N GLU A 38 -0.25 15.61 -16.17
CA GLU A 38 -0.42 17.03 -15.86
C GLU A 38 -0.45 17.31 -14.34
N THR A 39 -0.61 16.27 -13.52
CA THR A 39 -0.69 16.38 -12.06
C THR A 39 0.65 16.82 -11.49
N ASP A 40 0.65 17.94 -10.76
CA ASP A 40 1.84 18.41 -10.05
C ASP A 40 2.04 17.64 -8.75
N LEU A 41 3.10 16.85 -8.70
CA LEU A 41 3.47 16.02 -7.55
C LEU A 41 4.75 16.53 -6.88
N SER A 42 5.14 17.79 -7.11
CA SER A 42 6.35 18.38 -6.53
C SER A 42 6.35 18.43 -5.00
N ASP A 43 5.19 18.34 -4.34
CA ASP A 43 5.09 18.25 -2.88
C ASP A 43 5.12 16.81 -2.35
N VAL A 44 5.12 15.80 -3.23
CA VAL A 44 5.14 14.38 -2.87
C VAL A 44 6.54 13.80 -3.04
N THR A 45 6.95 12.93 -2.12
CA THR A 45 8.18 12.16 -2.25
C THR A 45 7.90 10.70 -1.95
N VAL A 46 8.21 9.83 -2.92
CA VAL A 46 8.08 8.39 -2.79
C VAL A 46 9.33 7.83 -2.15
N LEU A 47 9.17 7.10 -1.06
CA LEU A 47 10.24 6.32 -0.43
C LEU A 47 10.08 4.86 -0.83
N ILE A 48 11.11 4.28 -1.45
CA ILE A 48 11.14 2.87 -1.86
C ILE A 48 12.22 2.16 -1.04
N PRO A 49 11.88 1.40 0.00
CA PRO A 49 12.79 0.42 0.57
C PRO A 49 12.90 -0.77 -0.38
N ALA A 50 14.11 -1.15 -0.78
CA ALA A 50 14.35 -2.25 -1.70
C ALA A 50 15.34 -3.25 -1.09
N ARG A 51 14.95 -4.54 -1.06
CA ARG A 51 15.85 -5.64 -0.75
C ARG A 51 15.62 -6.79 -1.71
N ASN A 52 16.59 -7.03 -2.57
CA ASN A 52 16.48 -8.02 -3.62
C ASN A 52 15.28 -7.81 -4.57
N GLU A 53 15.07 -6.56 -4.99
CA GLU A 53 13.95 -6.13 -5.85
C GLU A 53 14.40 -5.79 -7.30
N GLY A 54 15.63 -6.15 -7.70
CA GLY A 54 16.19 -5.87 -9.02
C GLY A 54 15.25 -6.22 -10.19
N PRO A 55 14.58 -7.39 -10.19
CA PRO A 55 13.65 -7.77 -11.27
C PRO A 55 12.42 -6.87 -11.45
N VAL A 56 12.06 -6.05 -10.46
CA VAL A 56 10.82 -5.24 -10.47
C VAL A 56 11.05 -3.74 -10.32
N ILE A 57 12.25 -3.32 -9.91
CA ILE A 57 12.52 -1.92 -9.58
C ILE A 57 12.40 -1.02 -10.81
N GLU A 58 12.86 -1.46 -11.98
CA GLU A 58 12.76 -0.70 -13.24
C GLU A 58 11.30 -0.41 -13.59
N ARG A 59 10.45 -1.44 -13.58
CA ARG A 59 9.01 -1.29 -13.84
C ARG A 59 8.35 -0.34 -12.85
N THR A 60 8.76 -0.40 -11.59
CA THR A 60 8.23 0.47 -10.53
C THR A 60 8.60 1.93 -10.78
N LEU A 61 9.87 2.20 -11.12
CA LEU A 61 10.34 3.56 -11.44
C LEU A 61 9.67 4.12 -12.70
N ILE A 62 9.44 3.29 -13.74
CA ILE A 62 8.70 3.69 -14.94
C ILE A 62 7.26 4.06 -14.58
N ALA A 63 6.57 3.21 -13.82
CA ALA A 63 5.19 3.46 -13.42
C ALA A 63 5.04 4.76 -12.59
N LEU A 64 5.99 5.04 -11.70
CA LEU A 64 6.02 6.28 -10.91
C LEU A 64 6.20 7.53 -11.78
N ARG A 65 7.02 7.45 -12.84
CA ARG A 65 7.17 8.57 -13.79
C ARG A 65 5.89 8.89 -14.54
N CYS A 66 5.00 7.92 -14.74
CA CYS A 66 3.73 8.11 -15.42
C CYS A 66 2.62 8.72 -14.52
N GLN A 67 2.85 8.89 -13.21
CA GLN A 67 1.83 9.41 -12.28
C GLN A 67 1.66 10.93 -12.33
N GLY A 68 2.65 11.66 -12.89
CA GLY A 68 2.65 13.12 -12.96
C GLY A 68 4.04 13.73 -12.89
N ARG A 69 4.09 15.07 -12.88
CA ARG A 69 5.33 15.85 -12.95
C ARG A 69 5.86 16.21 -11.57
N GLY A 70 7.17 16.36 -11.45
CA GLY A 70 7.82 16.86 -10.22
C GLY A 70 7.90 15.85 -9.08
N LEU A 71 7.40 14.62 -9.25
CA LEU A 71 7.46 13.56 -8.24
C LEU A 71 8.93 13.24 -7.88
N ARG A 72 9.28 13.38 -6.60
CA ARG A 72 10.59 12.95 -6.09
C ARG A 72 10.55 11.49 -5.69
N VAL A 73 11.62 10.74 -5.99
CA VAL A 73 11.76 9.33 -5.60
C VAL A 73 13.07 9.15 -4.84
N MET A 74 12.99 8.57 -3.65
CA MET A 74 14.11 8.15 -2.81
C MET A 74 14.11 6.63 -2.71
N LEU A 75 15.04 5.99 -3.42
CA LEU A 75 15.28 4.56 -3.34
C LEU A 75 16.33 4.29 -2.26
N VAL A 76 16.00 3.42 -1.30
CA VAL A 76 16.89 2.99 -0.23
C VAL A 76 17.15 1.50 -0.41
N ASP A 77 18.38 1.16 -0.76
CA ASP A 77 18.84 -0.22 -0.78
C ASP A 77 19.07 -0.74 0.65
N ASP A 78 18.38 -1.82 1.00
CA ASP A 78 18.51 -2.55 2.27
C ASP A 78 19.36 -3.81 2.05
N GLN A 79 20.65 -3.60 1.78
CA GLN A 79 21.66 -4.66 1.66
C GLN A 79 21.27 -5.72 0.63
N SER A 80 20.95 -5.29 -0.59
CA SER A 80 20.65 -6.23 -1.67
C SER A 80 21.88 -7.00 -2.10
N SER A 81 21.62 -8.21 -2.57
CA SER A 81 22.61 -9.14 -3.14
C SER A 81 22.37 -9.40 -4.63
N ASP A 82 21.19 -9.02 -5.13
CA ASP A 82 20.90 -8.98 -6.55
C ASP A 82 21.32 -7.62 -7.15
N ALA A 83 21.21 -7.52 -8.47
CA ALA A 83 21.55 -6.33 -9.26
C ALA A 83 20.34 -5.89 -10.08
#